data_AF-A0A1V5QD55-F1
#
_entry.id   AF-A0A1V5QD55-F1
#
_cell.length_a   1.000
_cell.length_b   1.000
_cell.length_c   1.000
_cell.angle_alpha   90.00
_cell.angle_beta   90.00
_cell.angle_gamma   90.00
#
_symmetry.space_group_name_H-M   'P 1'
#
loop_
_entity.id
_entity.type
_entity.pdbx_description
1 polymer ?
#
loop_
_entity_poly.entity_id
_entity_poly.type
_entity_poly.pdbx_seq_one_letter_code
_entity_poly.pdbx_strand_id
1 'polypeptide(L)' 'MRRWYFFFRIGGYAGGLLGLLLFIAGRRMAGAPPALAAAGGLLIIAGFISFFCSYALYMLARLRRR' A
#
# COMPACT_ATOMS: atom_id res chain seq x y z
N MET A 1 11.77 15.87 3.79
CA MET A 1 11.47 14.59 4.48
C MET A 1 10.02 14.47 4.94
N ARG A 2 9.46 15.43 5.70
CA ARG A 2 8.08 15.35 6.23
C ARG A 2 6.99 15.15 5.16
N ARG A 3 7.05 15.92 4.05
CA ARG A 3 6.08 15.81 2.94
C ARG A 3 6.14 14.44 2.24
N TRP A 4 7.33 13.99 1.85
CA TRP A 4 7.53 12.68 1.23
C TRP A 4 7.06 11.52 2.13
N TYR A 5 7.40 11.56 3.42
CA TYR A 5 6.93 10.57 4.39
C TYR A 5 5.39 10.54 4.48
N PHE A 6 4.75 11.70 4.45
CA PHE A 6 3.29 11.81 4.49
C PHE A 6 2.62 11.24 3.23
N PHE A 7 3.15 11.54 2.04
CA PHE A 7 2.65 10.99 0.78
C PHE A 7 2.77 9.46 0.73
N PHE A 8 3.93 8.89 1.07
CA PHE A 8 4.10 7.42 1.10
C PHE A 8 3.18 6.75 2.13
N ARG A 9 2.96 7.41 3.27
CA ARG A 9 2.12 6.86 4.33
C ARG A 9 0.64 6.87 3.94
N ILE A 10 0.13 7.99 3.43
CA ILE A 10 -1.26 8.08 2.95
C ILE A 10 -1.48 7.20 1.72
N GLY A 11 -0.57 7.23 0.75
CA GLY A 11 -0.64 6.39 -0.44
C GLY A 11 -0.62 4.90 -0.09
N GLY A 12 0.22 4.50 0.87
CA GLY A 12 0.26 3.13 1.37
C GLY A 12 -1.04 2.69 2.06
N TYR A 13 -1.62 3.54 2.92
CA TYR A 13 -2.90 3.25 3.57
C TYR A 13 -4.07 3.19 2.58
N ALA A 14 -4.19 4.20 1.72
CA ALA A 14 -5.28 4.26 0.73
C ALA A 14 -5.17 3.12 -0.29
N GLY A 15 -3.96 2.87 -0.80
CA GLY A 15 -3.68 1.78 -1.74
C GLY A 15 -3.88 0.40 -1.11
N GLY A 16 -3.43 0.19 0.13
CA GLY A 16 -3.65 -1.05 0.86
C GLY A 16 -5.13 -1.32 1.13
N LEU A 17 -5.89 -0.30 1.55
CA LEU A 17 -7.33 -0.42 1.79
C LEU A 17 -8.09 -0.72 0.49
N LEU A 18 -7.83 0.05 -0.58
CA LEU A 18 -8.44 -0.18 -1.90
C LEU A 18 -8.07 -1.55 -2.46
N GLY A 19 -6.81 -1.96 -2.34
CA GLY A 19 -6.35 -3.26 -2.77
C GLY A 19 -7.03 -4.42 -2.04
N LEU A 20 -7.19 -4.29 -0.71
CA LEU A 20 -7.91 -5.28 0.10
C LEU A 20 -9.37 -5.38 -0.31
N LEU A 21 -10.06 -4.24 -0.49
CA LEU A 21 -11.46 -4.21 -0.90
C LEU A 21 -11.64 -4.85 -2.28
N LEU A 22 -10.78 -4.50 -3.25
CA LEU A 22 -10.80 -5.10 -4.59
C LEU A 22 -10.49 -6.59 -4.57
N PHE A 23 -9.51 -7.02 -3.77
CA PHE A 23 -9.15 -8.43 -3.64
C PHE A 23 -10.31 -9.25 -3.05
N ILE A 24 -10.94 -8.76 -1.98
CA ILE A 24 -12.09 -9.43 -1.35
C ILE A 24 -13.29 -9.44 -2.30
N ALA A 25 -13.59 -8.31 -2.96
CA ALA A 25 -14.68 -8.22 -3.92
C ALA A 25 -14.49 -9.19 -5.09
N GLY A 26 -13.29 -9.22 -5.69
CA GLY A 26 -12.95 -10.14 -6.77
C GLY A 26 -12.96 -11.62 -6.36
N ARG A 27 -12.75 -11.93 -5.08
CA ARG A 27 -12.82 -13.29 -4.55
C ARG A 27 -14.24 -13.73 -4.15
N ARG A 28 -15.12 -12.79 -3.78
CA ARG A 28 -16.46 -13.09 -3.25
C ARG A 28 -17.61 -12.89 -4.24
N MET A 29 -17.42 -12.13 -5.31
CA MET A 29 -18.45 -11.97 -6.33
C MET A 29 -18.43 -13.14 -7.31
N ALA A 30 -19.54 -13.88 -7.38
CA ALA A 30 -19.75 -14.87 -8.43
C ALA A 30 -19.79 -14.17 -9.80
N GLY A 31 -18.88 -14.55 -10.71
CA GLY A 31 -18.75 -13.94 -12.03
C GLY A 31 -17.82 -12.73 -12.11
N ALA A 32 -17.12 -12.35 -11.03
CA ALA A 32 -16.13 -11.29 -11.11
C ALA A 32 -14.93 -11.68 -12.00
N PRO A 33 -14.42 -10.76 -12.84
CA PRO A 33 -13.27 -11.03 -13.68
C PRO A 33 -12.03 -11.30 -12.81
N PRO A 34 -11.22 -12.33 -13.11
CA PRO A 34 -10.04 -12.68 -12.33
C PRO A 34 -9.00 -11.55 -12.25
N ALA A 35 -9.01 -10.65 -13.24
CA ALA A 35 -8.22 -9.43 -13.26
C ALA A 35 -8.49 -8.51 -12.05
N LEU A 36 -9.70 -8.52 -11.48
CA LEU A 36 -10.09 -7.65 -10.37
C LEU A 36 -9.44 -8.08 -9.06
N ALA A 37 -9.38 -9.39 -8.81
CA ALA A 37 -8.62 -9.95 -7.68
C ALA A 37 -7.11 -9.73 -7.86
N ALA A 38 -6.58 -9.90 -9.08
CA ALA A 38 -5.17 -9.64 -9.36
C ALA A 38 -4.78 -8.16 -9.15
N ALA A 39 -5.62 -7.22 -9.62
CA ALA A 39 -5.43 -5.80 -9.41
C ALA A 39 -5.47 -5.41 -7.92
N GLY A 40 -6.40 -6.00 -7.16
CA GLY A 40 -6.44 -5.86 -5.70
C GLY A 40 -5.16 -6.36 -5.03
N GLY A 41 -4.67 -7.53 -5.43
CA GLY A 41 -3.40 -8.08 -4.95
C GLY A 41 -2.19 -7.18 -5.23
N LEU A 42 -2.09 -6.63 -6.45
CA LEU A 42 -1.03 -5.70 -6.83
C LEU A 42 -1.07 -4.40 -6.00
N LEU A 43 -2.27 -3.86 -5.75
CA LEU A 43 -2.45 -2.69 -4.88
C LEU A 43 -2.04 -2.96 -3.43
N ILE A 44 -2.30 -4.16 -2.91
CA ILE A 44 -1.84 -4.56 -1.57
C ILE A 44 -0.31 -4.60 -1.53
N ILE A 45 0.33 -5.21 -2.53
CA ILE A 45 1.80 -5.27 -2.64
C ILE A 45 2.39 -3.86 -2.71
N ALA A 46 1.84 -2.99 -3.57
CA ALA A 46 2.26 -1.60 -3.68
C ALA A 46 2.07 -0.81 -2.38
N GLY A 47 0.99 -1.06 -1.64
CA GLY A 47 0.74 -0.50 -0.31
C GLY A 47 1.79 -0.95 0.70
N PHE A 48 2.16 -2.24 0.68
CA PHE A 48 3.19 -2.80 1.54
C PHE A 48 4.57 -2.20 1.27
N ILE A 49 4.95 -2.08 -0.01
CA ILE A 49 6.19 -1.42 -0.44
C ILE A 49 6.22 0.03 0.04
N SER A 50 5.10 0.77 -0.12
CA SER A 50 4.99 2.16 0.33
C SER A 50 5.18 2.29 1.85
N PHE A 51 4.63 1.34 2.61
CA PHE A 51 4.82 1.25 4.06
C PHE A 51 6.28 1.01 4.43
N PHE A 52 6.93 0.08 3.75
CA PHE A 52 8.34 -0.24 3.95
C PHE A 52 9.25 0.96 3.64
N CYS A 53 8.99 1.66 2.52
CA CYS A 53 9.68 2.90 2.16
C CYS A 53 9.48 4.00 3.21
N SER A 54 8.25 4.16 3.73
CA SER A 54 7.98 5.09 4.82
C SER A 54 8.80 4.74 6.06
N TYR A 55 8.87 3.47 6.44
CA TYR A 55 9.65 3.00 7.57
C TYR A 55 11.16 3.24 7.38
N ALA A 56 11.71 2.92 6.21
CA ALA A 56 13.11 3.18 5.87
C ALA A 56 13.45 4.67 5.94
N LEU A 57 12.57 5.55 5.42
CA LEU A 57 12.73 7.00 5.53
C LEU A 57 12.72 7.48 6.99
N TYR A 58 11.87 6.91 7.83
CA TYR A 58 11.86 7.20 9.27
C TYR A 58 13.16 6.78 9.94
N MET A 59 13.66 5.59 9.62
CA MET A 59 14.89 5.02 10.20
C MET A 59 16.12 5.84 9.81
N LEU A 60 16.24 6.22 8.53
CA LEU A 60 17.26 7.15 8.02
C LEU A 60 17.19 8.52 8.72
N ALA A 61 15.99 9.07 8.88
CA ALA A 61 15.81 10.35 9.56
C ALA A 61 16.15 10.29 11.06
N ARG A 62 16.03 9.11 11.70
CA ARG A 62 16.43 8.87 13.08
C ARG A 62 17.94 8.73 13.22
N LEU A 63 18.58 7.97 12.32
CA LEU A 63 20.04 7.80 12.26
C LEU A 63 20.76 9.12 12.01
N ARG A 64 20.23 9.98 11.13
CA ARG A 64 20.82 11.30 10.83
C ARG A 64 20.67 12.34 11.95
N ARG A 65 19.86 12.07 12.98
CA ARG A 65 19.68 12.94 14.15
C ARG A 65 20.48 12.47 15.38
N ARG A 66 21.10 11.30 15.31
CA ARG A 66 22.13 10.87 16.26
C ARG A 66 23.49 11.30 15.71
#